data_AF-A0A6N6P3D8-F1
#
_entry.id   AF-A0A6N6P3D8-F1
#
_cell.length_a   1.000
_cell.length_b   1.000
_cell.length_c   1.000
_cell.angle_alpha   90.00
_cell.angle_beta   90.00
_cell.angle_gamma   90.00
#
_symmetry.space_group_name_H-M   'P 1'
#
loop_
_entity.id
_entity.type
_entity.pdbx_description
1 polymer ?
#
loop_
_entity_poly.entity_id
_entity_poly.type
_entity_poly.pdbx_seq_one_letter_code
_entity_poly.pdbx_strand_id
1 'polypeptide(L)'
;MNWTSIGNSGNAADPSTSYGAVDHAYNIGTYEVTNAQYVDFLNAKGASNSNGIFTETMGTAGTYGSNITQSGASGSFTYSVGSTYANLPVVGVTWFNAARFSNWLGNGQGSNSMETGAYTLAGAMSGIITANAGASVYIPSENEWYKAAY
;
A
#
# COMPACT_ATOMS: atom_id res chain seq x y z
N MET A 1 -3.34 -11.13 -0.58
CA MET A 1 -1.96 -10.91 -0.09
C MET A 1 -1.52 -12.13 0.71
N ASN A 2 -0.21 -12.38 0.74
CA ASN A 2 0.40 -13.35 1.64
C ASN A 2 1.05 -12.61 2.81
N TRP A 3 1.01 -13.22 3.99
CA TRP A 3 1.45 -12.61 5.24
C TRP A 3 2.42 -13.53 5.96
N THR A 4 3.48 -12.96 6.51
CA THR A 4 4.49 -13.63 7.32
C THR A 4 4.38 -13.17 8.76
N SER A 5 4.35 -14.12 9.71
CA SER A 5 4.31 -13.81 11.15
C SER A 5 5.69 -13.46 11.69
N ILE A 6 5.76 -12.33 12.40
CA ILE A 6 6.95 -11.85 13.09
C ILE A 6 6.70 -11.88 14.60
N GLY A 7 7.52 -12.65 15.31
CA GLY A 7 7.39 -12.89 16.76
C GLY A 7 8.42 -12.12 17.60
N ASN A 8 8.80 -12.71 18.73
CA ASN A 8 9.82 -12.18 19.67
C ASN A 8 9.53 -10.73 20.12
N SER A 9 8.32 -10.50 20.64
CA SER A 9 7.90 -9.22 21.20
C SER A 9 8.82 -8.77 22.36
N GLY A 10 9.09 -7.47 22.44
CA GLY A 10 9.91 -6.87 23.48
C GLY A 10 11.42 -7.00 23.22
N ASN A 11 11.83 -7.31 22.00
CA ASN A 11 13.24 -7.35 21.64
C ASN A 11 13.88 -5.95 21.72
N ALA A 12 15.15 -5.91 22.10
CA ALA A 12 15.93 -4.68 22.03
C ALA A 12 16.14 -4.23 20.57
N ALA A 13 16.33 -2.93 20.38
CA ALA A 13 16.75 -2.38 19.10
C ALA A 13 18.18 -2.82 18.76
N ASP A 14 18.51 -2.85 17.46
CA ASP A 14 19.87 -2.97 16.99
C ASP A 14 20.73 -1.81 17.56
N PRO A 15 21.83 -2.10 18.28
CA PRO A 15 22.65 -1.06 18.91
C PRO A 15 23.31 -0.07 17.93
N SER A 16 23.46 -0.44 16.66
CA SER A 16 24.11 0.38 15.63
C SER A 16 23.14 1.33 14.91
N THR A 17 21.88 0.92 14.74
CA THR A 17 20.87 1.70 14.02
C THR A 17 19.78 2.29 14.92
N SER A 18 19.63 1.75 16.15
CA SER A 18 18.52 2.01 17.06
C SER A 18 17.14 1.56 16.55
N TYR A 19 17.08 0.73 15.50
CA TYR A 19 15.85 0.20 14.93
C TYR A 19 15.56 -1.25 15.35
N GLY A 20 14.31 -1.66 15.17
CA GLY A 20 13.88 -3.05 15.32
C GLY A 20 13.26 -3.39 16.67
N ALA A 21 13.23 -2.47 17.64
CA ALA A 21 12.52 -2.70 18.90
C ALA A 21 11.00 -2.69 18.67
N VAL A 22 10.34 -3.83 18.87
CA VAL A 22 8.88 -3.97 18.71
C VAL A 22 8.33 -4.78 19.88
N ASP A 23 7.35 -4.22 20.60
CA ASP A 23 6.76 -4.76 21.82
C ASP A 23 5.59 -5.73 21.59
N HIS A 24 5.28 -6.04 20.33
CA HIS A 24 4.19 -6.96 19.96
C HIS A 24 4.57 -7.87 18.80
N ALA A 25 3.81 -8.95 18.63
CA ALA A 25 3.86 -9.80 17.45
C ALA A 25 2.92 -9.24 16.38
N TYR A 26 3.29 -9.37 15.12
CA TYR A 26 2.52 -8.83 13.99
C TYR A 26 2.70 -9.72 12.77
N ASN A 27 1.96 -9.41 11.70
CA ASN A 27 2.20 -9.97 10.38
C ASN A 27 2.62 -8.86 9.43
N ILE A 28 3.52 -9.17 8.51
CA ILE A 28 3.94 -8.27 7.44
C ILE A 28 3.77 -8.95 6.08
N GLY A 29 3.57 -8.17 5.02
CA GLY A 29 3.46 -8.72 3.68
C GLY A 29 4.70 -9.55 3.33
N THR A 30 4.51 -10.79 2.89
CA THR A 30 5.63 -11.65 2.49
C THR A 30 6.38 -11.10 1.26
N TYR A 31 5.66 -10.35 0.42
CA TYR A 31 6.15 -9.71 -0.79
C TYR A 31 5.63 -8.27 -0.83
N GLU A 32 6.23 -7.42 -1.67
CA GLU A 32 5.65 -6.12 -1.98
C GLU A 32 4.27 -6.24 -2.63
N VAL A 33 3.48 -5.16 -2.57
CA VAL A 33 2.19 -5.09 -3.26
C VAL A 33 2.43 -5.18 -4.76
N THR A 34 1.77 -6.13 -5.43
CA THR A 34 1.99 -6.34 -6.87
C THR A 34 1.16 -5.40 -7.72
N ASN A 35 1.56 -5.22 -8.98
CA ASN A 35 0.78 -4.48 -9.97
C ASN A 35 -0.65 -5.03 -10.11
N ALA A 36 -0.82 -6.34 -10.12
CA ALA A 36 -2.16 -6.94 -10.19
C ALA A 36 -3.03 -6.56 -8.99
N GLN A 37 -2.48 -6.63 -7.77
CA GLN A 37 -3.21 -6.24 -6.55
C GLN A 37 -3.57 -4.76 -6.55
N TYR A 38 -2.67 -3.91 -7.05
CA TYR A 38 -2.95 -2.48 -7.16
C TYR A 38 -3.97 -2.17 -8.28
N VAL A 39 -3.97 -2.92 -9.38
CA VAL A 39 -5.00 -2.83 -10.43
C VAL A 39 -6.39 -3.18 -9.88
N ASP A 40 -6.52 -4.17 -9.00
CA ASP A 40 -7.80 -4.48 -8.35
C ASP A 40 -8.31 -3.27 -7.53
N PHE A 41 -7.40 -2.61 -6.79
CA PHE A 41 -7.71 -1.38 -6.07
C PHE A 41 -8.13 -0.24 -7.00
N LEU A 42 -7.40 -0.03 -8.10
CA LEU A 42 -7.71 1.00 -9.09
C LEU A 42 -9.06 0.75 -9.77
N ASN A 43 -9.39 -0.50 -10.12
CA ASN A 43 -10.70 -0.82 -10.70
C ASN A 43 -11.84 -0.64 -9.69
N ALA A 44 -11.59 -0.85 -8.39
CA ALA A 44 -12.60 -0.64 -7.36
C ALA A 44 -12.84 0.86 -7.05
N LYS A 45 -11.79 1.69 -7.06
CA LYS A 45 -11.85 3.06 -6.50
C LYS A 45 -11.49 4.17 -7.48
N GLY A 46 -10.94 3.84 -8.64
CA GLY A 46 -10.28 4.76 -9.57
C GLY A 46 -11.12 5.19 -10.76
N ALA A 47 -12.43 4.94 -10.79
CA ALA A 47 -13.28 5.25 -11.93
C ALA A 47 -13.19 6.72 -12.39
N SER A 48 -13.05 7.68 -11.46
CA SER A 48 -12.77 9.10 -11.77
C SER A 48 -11.31 9.49 -11.57
N ASN A 49 -10.54 8.69 -10.81
CA ASN A 49 -9.20 8.99 -10.32
C ASN A 49 -9.05 10.36 -9.63
N SER A 50 -10.12 10.92 -9.04
CA SER A 50 -10.09 12.26 -8.44
C SER A 50 -9.14 12.39 -7.25
N ASN A 51 -8.77 11.28 -6.62
CA ASN A 51 -7.84 11.21 -5.49
C ASN A 51 -6.38 10.93 -5.91
N GLY A 52 -6.11 10.90 -7.23
CA GLY A 52 -4.76 10.66 -7.76
C GLY A 52 -4.16 9.31 -7.34
N ILE A 53 -4.99 8.27 -7.24
CA ILE A 53 -4.53 6.92 -6.86
C ILE A 53 -3.84 6.21 -8.01
N PHE A 54 -4.14 6.58 -9.26
CA PHE A 54 -3.33 6.28 -10.43
C PHE A 54 -2.51 7.53 -10.81
N THR A 55 -1.21 7.37 -11.01
CA THR A 55 -0.30 8.42 -11.49
C THR A 55 0.20 8.07 -12.89
N GLU A 56 0.56 9.06 -13.70
CA GLU A 56 1.11 8.83 -15.05
C GLU A 56 2.36 7.94 -15.01
N THR A 57 3.17 8.06 -13.95
CA THR A 57 4.36 7.22 -13.72
C THR A 57 4.02 5.73 -13.65
N MET A 58 2.87 5.35 -13.09
CA MET A 58 2.42 3.96 -13.08
C MET A 58 2.14 3.41 -14.49
N GLY A 59 1.78 4.27 -15.44
CA GLY A 59 1.50 3.90 -16.83
C GLY A 59 2.75 3.72 -17.70
N THR A 60 3.90 4.20 -17.26
CA THR A 60 5.17 4.04 -17.99
C THR A 60 5.64 2.59 -17.94
N ALA A 61 6.25 2.11 -19.03
CA ALA A 61 6.90 0.80 -19.06
C ALA A 61 8.35 0.86 -18.54
N GLY A 62 8.80 -0.19 -17.87
CA GLY A 62 10.20 -0.35 -17.42
C GLY A 62 10.41 -0.12 -15.93
N THR A 63 11.66 0.02 -15.50
CA THR A 63 12.06 0.01 -14.07
C THR A 63 11.36 1.06 -13.21
N TYR A 64 10.94 2.18 -13.80
CA TYR A 64 10.31 3.30 -13.10
C TYR A 64 8.79 3.35 -13.22
N GLY A 65 8.18 2.37 -13.90
CA GLY A 65 6.75 2.35 -14.12
C GLY A 65 6.15 0.95 -14.05
N SER A 66 4.88 0.91 -13.69
CA SER A 66 4.14 -0.33 -13.42
C SER A 66 3.55 -0.96 -14.69
N ASN A 67 3.67 -0.26 -15.83
CA ASN A 67 3.03 -0.61 -17.09
C ASN A 67 1.51 -0.88 -16.92
N ILE A 68 0.86 -0.14 -16.01
CA ILE A 68 -0.58 -0.22 -15.78
C ILE A 68 -1.26 0.66 -16.83
N THR A 69 -2.08 0.04 -17.68
CA THR A 69 -2.85 0.76 -18.70
C THR A 69 -4.17 1.23 -18.11
N GLN A 70 -4.39 2.54 -18.12
CA GLN A 70 -5.71 3.16 -17.90
C GLN A 70 -6.45 3.29 -19.24
N SER A 71 -7.76 3.05 -19.25
CA SER A 71 -8.61 3.20 -20.42
C SER A 71 -9.97 3.78 -20.03
N GLY A 72 -10.69 4.36 -20.99
CA GLY A 72 -11.97 5.02 -20.76
C GLY A 72 -11.81 6.51 -20.46
N ALA A 73 -12.78 7.08 -19.73
CA ALA A 73 -12.82 8.49 -19.35
C ALA A 73 -13.12 8.63 -17.84
N SER A 74 -12.94 9.83 -17.30
CA SER A 74 -13.24 10.10 -15.89
C SER A 74 -14.71 9.78 -15.58
N GLY A 75 -14.93 8.99 -14.53
CA GLY A 75 -16.21 8.41 -14.15
C GLY A 75 -16.37 6.96 -14.61
N SER A 76 -15.54 6.47 -15.54
CA SER A 76 -15.59 5.11 -16.08
C SER A 76 -14.21 4.54 -16.41
N PHE A 77 -13.14 5.03 -15.76
CA PHE A 77 -11.81 4.48 -16.00
C PHE A 77 -11.71 3.02 -15.59
N THR A 78 -11.06 2.24 -16.44
CA THR A 78 -10.67 0.85 -16.16
C THR A 78 -9.16 0.71 -16.23
N TYR A 79 -8.62 -0.22 -15.46
CA TYR A 79 -7.18 -0.43 -15.33
C TYR A 79 -6.83 -1.89 -15.61
N SER A 80 -5.71 -2.10 -16.28
CA SER A 80 -5.21 -3.43 -16.59
C SER A 80 -3.69 -3.45 -16.56
N VAL A 81 -3.11 -4.64 -16.37
CA VAL A 81 -1.67 -4.86 -16.46
C VAL A 81 -1.40 -6.17 -17.17
N GLY A 82 -0.39 -6.20 -18.04
CA GLY A 82 0.01 -7.42 -18.73
C GLY A 82 0.64 -8.45 -17.77
N SER A 83 0.52 -9.74 -18.09
CA SER A 83 1.00 -10.84 -17.25
C SER A 83 2.48 -10.75 -16.89
N THR A 84 3.32 -10.23 -17.79
CA THR A 84 4.75 -9.99 -17.55
C THR A 84 5.01 -9.05 -16.37
N TYR A 85 4.13 -8.08 -16.12
CA TYR A 85 4.28 -7.07 -15.07
C TYR A 85 3.39 -7.34 -13.84
N ALA A 86 2.39 -8.22 -13.96
CA ALA A 86 1.36 -8.45 -12.95
C ALA A 86 1.90 -8.81 -11.55
N ASN A 87 2.99 -9.58 -11.49
CA ASN A 87 3.62 -10.03 -10.25
C ASN A 87 4.82 -9.18 -9.81
N LEU A 88 5.15 -8.13 -10.55
CA LEU A 88 6.18 -7.17 -10.12
C LEU A 88 5.59 -6.19 -9.09
N PRO A 89 6.42 -5.62 -8.20
CA PRO A 89 5.99 -4.59 -7.27
C PRO A 89 5.40 -3.39 -8.01
N VAL A 90 4.34 -2.80 -7.46
CA VAL A 90 3.82 -1.52 -7.95
C VAL A 90 4.78 -0.38 -7.61
N VAL A 91 5.11 0.41 -8.62
CA VAL A 91 5.99 1.59 -8.52
C VAL A 91 5.27 2.84 -9.02
N GLY A 92 5.79 4.02 -8.67
CA GLY A 92 5.12 5.31 -8.92
C GLY A 92 4.01 5.62 -7.90
N VAL A 93 4.03 4.94 -6.75
CA VAL A 93 3.14 5.17 -5.62
C VAL A 93 3.68 6.25 -4.69
N THR A 94 2.82 7.14 -4.22
CA THR A 94 3.09 8.04 -3.10
C THR A 94 2.73 7.37 -1.77
N TRP A 95 3.17 7.94 -0.65
CA TRP A 95 2.74 7.49 0.68
C TRP A 95 1.21 7.52 0.83
N PHE A 96 0.55 8.57 0.33
CA PHE A 96 -0.92 8.68 0.36
C PHE A 96 -1.61 7.64 -0.51
N ASN A 97 -1.00 7.21 -1.62
CA ASN A 97 -1.50 6.09 -2.40
C ASN A 97 -1.43 4.78 -1.59
N ALA A 98 -0.29 4.52 -0.95
CA ALA A 98 -0.11 3.35 -0.09
C ALA A 98 -1.09 3.37 1.10
N ALA A 99 -1.29 4.51 1.77
CA ALA A 99 -2.24 4.65 2.88
C ALA A 99 -3.70 4.40 2.44
N ARG A 100 -4.11 4.90 1.28
CA ARG A 100 -5.44 4.62 0.69
C ARG A 100 -5.61 3.15 0.35
N PHE A 101 -4.56 2.52 -0.19
CA PHE A 101 -4.57 1.09 -0.45
C PHE A 101 -4.70 0.28 0.86
N SER A 102 -3.94 0.62 1.92
CA SER A 102 -4.05 0.00 3.24
C SER A 102 -5.44 0.13 3.83
N ASN A 103 -6.06 1.31 3.76
CA ASN A 103 -7.44 1.52 4.17
C ASN A 103 -8.40 0.60 3.42
N TRP A 104 -8.35 0.60 2.09
CA TRP A 104 -9.22 -0.21 1.27
C TRP A 104 -9.07 -1.70 1.57
N LEU A 105 -7.83 -2.18 1.71
CA LEU A 105 -7.53 -3.57 2.03
C LEU A 105 -8.02 -3.94 3.43
N GLY A 106 -7.70 -3.15 4.45
CA GLY A 106 -8.10 -3.37 5.84
C GLY A 106 -9.61 -3.30 6.05
N ASN A 107 -10.32 -2.52 5.23
CA ASN A 107 -11.77 -2.40 5.26
C ASN A 107 -12.50 -3.53 4.51
N GLY A 108 -11.79 -4.53 3.99
CA GLY A 108 -12.40 -5.66 3.28
C GLY A 108 -12.63 -5.44 1.78
N GLN A 109 -11.88 -4.53 1.16
CA GLN A 109 -11.82 -4.32 -0.30
C GLN A 109 -13.18 -3.92 -0.93
N GLY A 110 -13.31 -4.02 -2.26
CA GLY A 110 -14.53 -3.68 -2.99
C GLY A 110 -14.89 -2.19 -2.92
N SER A 111 -16.16 -1.88 -2.63
CA SER A 111 -16.65 -0.51 -2.56
C SER A 111 -16.26 0.24 -1.28
N ASN A 112 -15.62 -0.43 -0.31
CA ASN A 112 -15.29 0.13 0.98
C ASN A 112 -14.37 1.37 0.90
N SER A 113 -14.33 2.12 2.00
CA SER A 113 -13.60 3.39 2.07
C SER A 113 -12.09 3.19 1.85
N MET A 114 -11.48 4.12 1.14
CA MET A 114 -10.02 4.27 1.10
C MET A 114 -9.55 5.51 1.87
N GLU A 115 -10.47 6.34 2.37
CA GLU A 115 -10.16 7.60 3.07
C GLU A 115 -10.22 7.46 4.60
N THR A 116 -10.74 6.34 5.10
CA THR A 116 -10.88 6.02 6.53
C THR A 116 -10.55 4.55 6.76
N GLY A 117 -10.18 4.19 8.00
CA GLY A 117 -9.72 2.85 8.38
C GLY A 117 -8.45 2.96 9.20
N ALA A 118 -7.35 2.44 8.66
CA ALA A 118 -6.02 2.62 9.24
C ALA A 118 -5.57 4.08 9.25
N TYR A 119 -5.97 4.89 8.28
CA TYR A 119 -5.62 6.30 8.17
C TYR A 119 -6.87 7.14 7.91
N THR A 120 -7.02 8.24 8.64
CA THR A 120 -8.07 9.24 8.37
C THR A 120 -7.50 10.32 7.45
N LEU A 121 -7.73 10.18 6.14
CA LEU A 121 -7.07 10.99 5.13
C LEU A 121 -7.85 12.24 4.73
N ALA A 122 -9.17 12.17 4.67
CA ALA A 122 -10.03 13.30 4.28
C ALA A 122 -9.57 14.03 2.99
N GLY A 123 -9.10 13.27 1.98
CA GLY A 123 -8.61 13.84 0.72
C GLY A 123 -7.18 14.41 0.79
N ALA A 124 -6.46 14.20 1.90
CA ALA A 124 -5.08 14.66 2.04
C ALA A 124 -4.16 14.06 0.96
N MET A 125 -3.22 14.89 0.50
CA MET A 125 -2.17 14.56 -0.47
C MET A 125 -0.77 14.95 0.04
N SER A 126 -0.70 15.57 1.22
CA SER A 126 0.53 16.01 1.88
C SER A 126 0.31 16.08 3.40
N GLY A 127 1.41 16.21 4.15
CA GLY A 127 1.41 16.24 5.61
C GLY A 127 1.75 14.89 6.24
N ILE A 128 1.72 14.85 7.58
CA ILE A 128 2.03 13.68 8.39
C ILE A 128 0.73 13.14 8.96
N ILE A 129 0.43 11.87 8.67
CA ILE A 129 -0.72 11.16 9.20
C ILE A 129 -0.23 9.83 9.77
N THR A 130 -0.56 9.58 11.03
CA THR A 130 -0.23 8.33 11.71
C THR A 130 -1.34 7.30 11.53
N ALA A 131 -1.01 6.02 11.64
CA ALA A 131 -2.04 4.99 11.70
C ALA A 131 -2.93 5.19 12.94
N ASN A 132 -4.23 4.96 12.77
CA ASN A 132 -5.21 4.95 13.85
C ASN A 132 -4.96 3.74 14.76
N ALA A 133 -5.18 3.93 16.07
CA ALA A 133 -5.10 2.83 17.01
C ALA A 133 -6.09 1.70 16.64
N GLY A 134 -5.63 0.46 16.66
CA GLY A 134 -6.44 -0.71 16.31
C GLY A 134 -6.56 -1.00 14.81
N ALA A 135 -5.81 -0.31 13.95
CA ALA A 135 -5.73 -0.62 12.54
C ALA A 135 -5.26 -2.07 12.30
N SER A 136 -5.94 -2.80 11.40
CA SER A 136 -5.62 -4.20 11.07
C SER A 136 -4.58 -4.33 9.95
N VAL A 137 -4.55 -3.37 9.02
CA VAL A 137 -3.63 -3.34 7.87
C VAL A 137 -3.13 -1.91 7.71
N TYR A 138 -1.83 -1.70 7.83
CA TYR A 138 -1.18 -0.39 7.76
C TYR A 138 0.23 -0.52 7.17
N ILE A 139 0.83 0.61 6.80
CA ILE A 139 2.23 0.68 6.38
C ILE A 139 3.10 0.46 7.63
N PRO A 140 4.01 -0.53 7.64
CA PRO A 140 4.80 -0.82 8.82
C PRO A 140 5.64 0.39 9.22
N SER A 141 5.83 0.57 10.52
CA SER A 141 6.83 1.47 11.07
C SER A 141 8.23 1.01 10.68
N GLU A 142 9.22 1.90 10.80
CA GLU A 142 10.61 1.58 10.52
C GLU A 142 11.13 0.44 11.44
N ASN A 143 10.68 0.39 12.69
CA ASN A 143 11.02 -0.70 13.62
C ASN A 143 10.40 -2.04 13.19
N GLU A 144 9.13 -2.06 12.80
CA GLU A 144 8.47 -3.28 12.31
C GLU A 144 9.09 -3.75 10.98
N TRP A 145 9.43 -2.83 10.07
CA TRP A 145 10.07 -3.20 8.82
C TRP A 145 11.49 -3.73 9.04
N TYR A 146 12.28 -3.05 9.87
CA TYR A 146 13.65 -3.46 10.18
C TYR A 146 13.68 -4.84 10.85
N LYS A 147 12.87 -5.06 11.88
CA LYS A 147 12.80 -6.35 12.59
C LYS A 147 12.35 -7.49 11.69
N ALA A 148 11.51 -7.22 10.69
CA ALA A 148 11.10 -8.27 9.75
C ALA A 148 12.22 -8.65 8.77
N ALA A 149 13.19 -7.77 8.55
CA ALA A 149 14.27 -7.96 7.59
C ALA A 149 15.51 -8.64 8.17
N TYR A 150 15.67 -8.68 9.50
CA TYR A 150 16.87 -9.16 10.21
C TYR A 150 16.52 -10.07 11.39
#